data_AF-A0A060Z310-F1
#
_entry.id   AF-A0A060Z310-F1
#
_cell.length_a   1.000
_cell.length_b   1.000
_cell.length_c   1.000
_cell.angle_alpha   90.00
_cell.angle_beta   90.00
_cell.angle_gamma   90.00
#
_symmetry.space_group_name_H-M   'P 1'
#
loop_
_entity.id
_entity.type
_entity.pdbx_description
1 polymer ?
#
loop_
_entity_poly.entity_id
_entity_poly.type
_entity_poly.pdbx_seq_one_letter_code
_entity_poly.pdbx_strand_id
1 'polypeptide(L)'
;MNHPSGRASTSYRRTFGGPNPISMSSYSPSYSRMPMSSGHYMRSISPVVPTRSSNYHHQQRQRSSTQPPRLTYEKVDFQLADAVNAEFLATRSNEKVELQDLNDRFASFIDKVHYLEQQNSGLQQELSQFKGQQQEGQPNRATELFQEELRELRRQLDHVGKERDQYQVERDNLAEDMNLIKQRWVTWMREWEGGVGCEGCLESEG
;
A
#
# COMPACT_ATOMS: atom_id res chain seq x y z
N MET A 1 31.85 -46.73 30.88
CA MET A 1 33.03 -46.18 30.18
C MET A 1 32.53 -45.07 29.26
N ASN A 2 32.62 -43.82 29.72
CA ASN A 2 32.16 -42.66 28.96
C ASN A 2 33.34 -42.13 28.15
N HIS A 3 33.32 -42.31 26.83
CA HIS A 3 34.24 -41.61 25.94
C HIS A 3 33.77 -40.16 25.79
N PRO A 4 34.63 -39.16 26.04
CA PRO A 4 34.30 -37.79 25.74
C PRO A 4 34.28 -37.66 24.21
N SER A 5 33.08 -37.59 23.63
CA SER A 5 32.89 -37.13 22.26
C SER A 5 33.25 -35.64 22.23
N GLY A 6 34.55 -35.35 22.12
CA GLY A 6 35.01 -34.04 21.71
C GLY A 6 34.31 -33.74 20.39
N ARG A 7 33.33 -32.84 20.42
CA ARG A 7 32.62 -32.40 19.23
C ARG A 7 33.66 -31.84 18.26
N ALA A 8 34.05 -32.63 17.27
CA ALA A 8 34.82 -32.17 16.13
C ALA A 8 33.94 -31.15 15.39
N SER A 9 34.05 -29.89 15.79
CA SER A 9 33.36 -28.79 15.13
C SER A 9 33.99 -28.63 13.75
N THR A 10 33.17 -28.81 12.71
CA THR A 10 33.55 -28.63 11.32
C THR A 10 34.14 -27.22 11.12
N SER A 11 35.08 -27.06 10.19
CA SER A 11 35.64 -25.74 9.88
C SER A 11 34.52 -24.75 9.54
N TYR A 12 33.50 -25.22 8.84
CA TYR A 12 32.27 -24.49 8.52
C TYR A 12 31.53 -23.99 9.76
N ARG A 13 31.26 -24.85 10.76
CA ARG A 13 30.63 -24.42 12.03
C ARG A 13 31.49 -23.49 12.86
N ARG A 14 32.82 -23.62 12.79
CA ARG A 14 33.75 -22.72 13.48
C ARG A 14 33.76 -21.32 12.87
N THR A 15 33.59 -21.21 11.55
CA THR A 15 33.62 -19.93 10.83
C THR A 15 32.26 -19.25 10.73
N PHE A 16 31.19 -20.02 10.53
CA PHE A 16 29.84 -19.48 10.26
C PHE A 16 28.83 -19.73 11.39
N GLY A 17 29.18 -20.52 12.41
CA GLY A 17 28.25 -20.92 13.46
C GLY A 17 27.28 -22.01 13.00
N GLY A 18 26.55 -22.61 13.97
CA GLY A 18 25.48 -23.56 13.65
C GLY A 18 24.25 -22.84 13.06
N PRO A 19 23.34 -23.56 12.39
CA PRO A 19 22.13 -22.95 11.83
C PRO A 19 21.32 -22.30 12.96
N ASN A 20 21.27 -20.97 12.97
CA ASN A 20 20.34 -20.23 13.82
C ASN A 20 18.94 -20.43 13.22
N PRO A 21 17.98 -21.02 13.95
CA PRO A 21 16.59 -20.94 13.54
C PRO A 21 16.24 -19.45 13.56
N ILE A 22 16.00 -18.86 12.40
CA ILE A 22 15.53 -17.49 12.30
C ILE A 22 14.15 -17.48 12.95
N SER A 23 14.09 -17.05 14.21
CA SER A 23 12.82 -16.87 14.92
C SER A 23 12.09 -15.70 14.25
N MET A 24 11.11 -16.02 13.40
CA MET A 24 10.15 -15.09 12.83
C MET A 24 9.18 -14.62 13.93
N SER A 25 9.67 -13.84 14.89
CA SER A 25 8.83 -13.26 15.92
C SER A 25 8.57 -11.78 15.62
N SER A 26 7.29 -11.52 15.27
CA SER A 26 6.58 -10.23 15.23
C SER A 26 7.06 -9.16 14.23
N TYR A 27 6.50 -9.21 13.02
CA TYR A 27 6.24 -8.01 12.21
C TYR A 27 5.13 -7.21 12.91
N SER A 28 5.47 -6.11 13.57
CA SER A 28 4.50 -5.10 14.03
C SER A 28 4.43 -3.98 12.98
N PRO A 29 3.25 -3.67 12.39
CA PRO A 29 3.16 -2.59 11.41
C PRO A 29 3.11 -1.24 12.12
N SER A 30 4.20 -0.47 11.99
CA SER A 30 4.25 0.91 12.45
C SER A 30 3.51 1.81 11.46
N TYR A 31 2.32 2.29 11.83
CA TYR A 31 1.63 3.37 11.12
C TYR A 31 2.48 4.66 11.13
N SER A 32 2.71 5.21 9.94
CA SER A 32 3.45 6.43 9.69
C SER A 32 2.83 7.65 10.39
N ARG A 33 3.58 8.30 11.29
CA ARG A 33 3.36 9.71 11.66
C ARG A 33 4.53 10.52 11.10
N MET A 34 4.23 11.52 10.27
CA MET A 34 5.20 12.49 9.77
C MET A 34 5.53 13.51 10.86
N PRO A 35 6.81 13.81 11.16
CA PRO A 35 7.18 15.02 11.85
C PRO A 35 7.69 16.09 10.87
N MET A 36 7.21 17.30 11.10
CA MET A 36 7.66 18.52 10.44
C MET A 36 9.05 18.94 10.91
N SER A 37 9.85 19.44 9.96
CA SER A 37 10.85 20.52 10.07
C SER A 37 11.54 20.77 11.42
N SER A 38 12.83 20.45 11.50
CA SER A 38 13.87 21.42 11.91
C SER A 38 15.26 20.87 11.56
N GLY A 39 16.05 21.66 10.83
CA GLY A 39 17.39 21.28 10.40
C GLY A 39 18.39 21.32 11.55
N HIS A 40 19.08 20.20 11.76
CA HIS A 40 20.36 20.16 12.47
C HIS A 40 21.27 19.11 11.82
N TYR A 41 22.43 19.56 11.34
CA TYR A 41 23.53 18.72 10.89
C TYR A 41 24.10 17.97 12.11
N MET A 42 23.80 16.69 12.25
CA MET A 42 24.43 15.84 13.26
C MET A 42 25.52 15.00 12.60
N ARG A 43 26.74 15.46 12.88
CA ARG A 43 28.05 14.84 12.70
C ARG A 43 28.03 13.37 13.15
N SER A 44 28.37 12.46 12.24
CA SER A 44 28.48 11.02 12.52
C SER A 44 29.58 10.74 13.53
N ILE A 45 29.22 10.08 14.63
CA ILE A 45 30.12 9.47 15.62
C ILE A 45 30.28 7.99 15.24
N SER A 46 31.53 7.54 15.24
CA SER A 46 32.12 6.33 14.67
C SER A 46 31.68 5.00 15.29
N PRO A 47 32.05 3.85 14.67
CA PRO A 47 32.52 2.70 15.42
C PRO A 47 34.05 2.63 15.36
N VAL A 48 34.68 2.70 16.54
CA VAL A 48 36.09 2.36 16.74
C VAL A 48 36.27 0.86 16.52
N VAL A 49 37.20 0.51 15.63
CA VAL A 49 37.65 -0.87 15.42
C VAL A 49 38.70 -1.19 16.50
N PRO A 50 38.59 -2.28 17.27
CA PRO A 50 39.67 -2.67 18.16
C PRO A 50 40.81 -3.24 17.32
N THR A 51 41.90 -2.49 17.17
CA THR A 51 43.18 -3.01 16.68
C THR A 51 43.69 -4.03 17.70
N ARG A 52 43.58 -5.32 17.39
CA ARG A 52 44.30 -6.35 18.15
C ARG A 52 45.78 -6.15 17.92
N SER A 53 46.47 -5.55 18.90
CA SER A 53 47.92 -5.55 18.98
C SER A 53 48.39 -7.01 19.08
N SER A 54 49.07 -7.48 18.03
CA SER A 54 49.81 -8.74 18.09
C SER A 54 51.05 -8.51 18.93
N ASN A 55 50.95 -8.75 20.23
CA ASN A 55 52.12 -8.87 21.09
C ASN A 55 52.87 -10.14 20.69
N TYR A 56 53.87 -9.99 19.82
CA TYR A 56 54.93 -10.96 19.69
C TYR A 56 55.75 -10.93 20.99
N HIS A 57 55.38 -11.78 21.94
CA HIS A 57 56.18 -12.01 23.13
C HIS A 57 57.41 -12.82 22.72
N HIS A 58 58.51 -12.13 22.42
CA HIS A 58 59.81 -12.75 22.21
C HIS A 58 60.36 -13.17 23.57
N GLN A 59 59.98 -14.37 24.05
CA GLN A 59 60.64 -14.97 25.20
C GLN A 59 62.04 -15.40 24.76
N GLN A 60 63.03 -14.66 25.24
CA GLN A 60 64.43 -14.98 25.16
C GLN A 60 64.69 -16.21 26.04
N ARG A 61 64.61 -17.41 25.45
CA ARG A 61 64.92 -18.67 26.13
C ARG A 61 66.43 -18.80 26.27
N GLN A 62 66.94 -18.55 27.48
CA GLN A 62 68.28 -18.88 27.91
C GLN A 62 68.57 -20.37 27.60
N ARG A 63 69.63 -20.64 26.84
CA ARG A 63 70.07 -21.98 26.46
C ARG A 63 70.61 -22.71 27.69
N SER A 64 69.87 -23.70 28.19
CA SER A 64 70.42 -24.79 29.01
C SER A 64 70.63 -26.00 28.11
N SER A 65 71.88 -26.45 28.03
CA SER A 65 72.33 -27.65 27.32
C SER A 65 71.58 -28.88 27.85
N THR A 66 70.64 -29.40 27.06
CA THR A 66 70.11 -30.75 27.17
C THR A 66 70.37 -31.45 25.84
N GLN A 67 71.00 -32.62 25.92
CA GLN A 67 71.41 -33.41 24.76
C GLN A 67 70.21 -33.75 23.86
N PRO A 68 70.40 -33.90 22.54
CA PRO A 68 69.32 -34.30 21.66
C PRO A 68 68.83 -35.70 22.08
N PRO A 69 67.51 -35.93 22.22
CA PRO A 69 67.00 -37.26 22.46
C PRO A 69 67.41 -38.11 21.26
N ARG A 70 68.04 -39.26 21.53
CA ARG A 70 68.33 -40.26 20.49
C ARG A 70 67.01 -40.62 19.81
N LEU A 71 66.98 -40.51 18.49
CA LEU A 71 65.92 -41.05 17.65
C LEU A 71 65.91 -42.57 17.80
N THR A 72 65.19 -43.07 18.80
CA THR A 72 64.58 -44.38 18.67
C THR A 72 63.62 -44.27 17.52
N TYR A 73 63.80 -45.10 16.49
CA TYR A 73 62.85 -45.24 15.39
C TYR A 73 61.52 -45.66 16.01
N GLU A 74 60.70 -44.67 16.34
CA GLU A 74 59.33 -44.85 16.78
C GLU A 74 58.61 -45.42 15.57
N LYS A 75 58.09 -46.64 15.73
CA LYS A 75 57.20 -47.27 14.75
C LYS A 75 56.22 -46.21 14.28
N VAL A 76 56.22 -45.90 12.99
CA VAL A 76 55.16 -45.09 12.39
C VAL A 76 53.87 -45.86 12.63
N ASP A 77 53.02 -45.38 13.54
CA ASP A 77 51.83 -46.10 13.98
C ASP A 77 50.75 -45.94 12.89
N PHE A 78 50.79 -46.81 11.89
CA PHE A 78 49.89 -46.79 10.73
C PHE A 78 48.41 -46.83 11.13
N GLN A 79 48.08 -47.48 12.25
CA GLN A 79 46.71 -47.50 12.77
C GLN A 79 46.25 -46.12 13.27
N LEU A 80 47.16 -45.33 13.85
CA LEU A 80 46.87 -43.96 14.25
C LEU A 80 46.69 -43.07 13.01
N ALA A 81 47.52 -43.26 11.99
CA ALA A 81 47.40 -42.55 10.72
C ALA A 81 46.06 -42.86 10.01
N ASP A 82 45.63 -44.13 10.00
CA ASP A 82 44.35 -44.53 9.43
C ASP A 82 43.15 -43.97 10.22
N ALA A 83 43.23 -43.97 11.56
CA ALA A 83 42.20 -43.37 12.41
C ALA A 83 42.06 -41.87 12.18
N VAL A 84 43.18 -41.14 12.08
CA VAL A 84 43.19 -39.70 11.78
C VAL A 84 42.67 -39.42 10.37
N ASN A 85 43.01 -40.26 9.38
CA ASN A 85 42.50 -40.12 8.01
C ASN A 85 40.98 -40.40 7.94
N ALA A 86 40.49 -41.39 8.67
CA ALA A 86 39.06 -41.67 8.77
C ALA A 86 38.28 -40.51 9.41
N GLU A 87 38.81 -39.91 10.47
CA GLU A 87 38.23 -38.71 11.11
C GLU A 87 38.23 -37.50 10.16
N PHE A 88 39.30 -37.31 9.39
CA PHE A 88 39.40 -36.26 8.38
C PHE A 88 38.35 -36.44 7.27
N LEU A 89 38.20 -37.65 6.74
CA LEU A 89 37.19 -37.97 5.72
C LEU A 89 35.77 -37.78 6.26
N ALA A 90 35.50 -38.20 7.50
CA ALA A 90 34.21 -37.99 8.15
C ALA A 90 33.89 -36.49 8.33
N THR A 91 34.87 -35.69 8.76
CA THR A 91 34.71 -34.23 8.93
C THR A 91 34.43 -33.56 7.58
N ARG A 92 35.19 -33.92 6.54
CA ARG A 92 34.99 -33.41 5.17
C ARG A 92 33.64 -33.82 4.58
N SER A 93 33.18 -35.04 4.86
CA SER A 93 31.86 -35.51 4.45
C SER A 93 30.75 -34.71 5.14
N ASN A 94 30.90 -34.40 6.43
CA ASN A 94 29.92 -33.61 7.17
C ASN A 94 29.87 -32.15 6.66
N GLU A 95 31.03 -31.53 6.41
CA GLU A 95 31.13 -30.21 5.79
C GLU A 95 30.46 -30.15 4.42
N LYS A 96 30.64 -31.20 3.60
CA LYS A 96 29.98 -31.30 2.30
C LYS A 96 28.45 -31.29 2.44
N VAL A 97 27.91 -32.00 3.43
CA VAL A 97 26.46 -32.03 3.68
C VAL A 97 25.96 -30.68 4.18
N GLU A 98 26.68 -30.03 5.09
CA GLU A 98 26.32 -28.68 5.57
C GLU A 98 26.32 -27.66 4.42
N LEU A 99 27.32 -27.70 3.54
CA LEU A 99 27.38 -26.84 2.35
C LEU A 99 26.25 -27.13 1.35
N GLN A 100 25.83 -28.39 1.22
CA GLN A 100 24.70 -28.75 0.37
C GLN A 100 23.39 -28.19 0.91
N ASP A 101 23.11 -28.36 2.21
CA ASP A 101 21.91 -27.80 2.85
C ASP A 101 21.83 -26.28 2.69
N LEU A 102 22.97 -25.60 2.81
CA LEU A 102 23.04 -24.15 2.56
C LEU A 102 22.77 -23.80 1.11
N ASN A 103 23.28 -24.58 0.17
CA ASN A 103 23.02 -24.37 -1.24
C ASN A 103 21.52 -24.54 -1.54
N ASP A 104 20.89 -25.58 -1.00
CA ASP A 104 19.46 -25.84 -1.16
C ASP A 104 18.61 -24.70 -0.57
N ARG A 105 19.03 -24.18 0.59
CA ARG A 105 18.40 -22.99 1.20
C ARG A 105 18.60 -21.74 0.35
N PHE A 106 19.79 -21.50 -0.20
CA PHE A 106 20.04 -20.38 -1.11
C PHE A 106 19.21 -20.48 -2.37
N ALA A 107 19.09 -21.66 -2.96
CA ALA A 107 18.21 -21.91 -4.10
C ALA A 107 16.76 -21.53 -3.76
N SER A 108 16.23 -21.96 -2.61
CA SER A 108 14.87 -21.59 -2.19
C SER A 108 14.67 -20.09 -1.98
N PHE A 109 15.69 -19.38 -1.48
CA PHE A 109 15.62 -17.93 -1.31
C PHE A 109 15.69 -17.19 -2.64
N ILE A 110 16.51 -17.66 -3.58
CA ILE A 110 16.57 -17.11 -4.95
C ILE A 110 15.20 -17.23 -5.61
N ASP A 111 14.59 -18.42 -5.56
CA ASP A 111 13.25 -18.64 -6.11
C ASP A 111 12.21 -17.74 -5.44
N LYS A 112 12.30 -17.55 -4.11
CA LYS A 112 11.39 -16.66 -3.38
C LYS A 112 11.57 -15.19 -3.78
N VAL A 113 12.81 -14.74 -3.97
CA VAL A 113 13.11 -13.38 -4.44
C VAL A 113 12.53 -13.19 -5.83
N HIS A 114 12.77 -14.12 -6.77
CA HIS A 114 12.21 -14.05 -8.12
C HIS A 114 10.68 -13.99 -8.10
N TYR A 115 10.04 -14.83 -7.28
CA TYR A 115 8.59 -14.80 -7.10
C TYR A 115 8.10 -13.44 -6.57
N LEU A 116 8.77 -12.89 -5.56
CA LEU A 116 8.41 -11.59 -4.98
C LEU A 116 8.67 -10.44 -5.95
N GLU A 117 9.74 -10.49 -6.74
CA GLU A 117 10.02 -9.52 -7.80
C GLU A 117 8.95 -9.56 -8.89
N GLN A 118 8.52 -10.76 -9.29
CA GLN A 118 7.42 -10.93 -10.23
C GLN A 118 6.10 -10.38 -9.67
N GLN A 119 5.77 -10.68 -8.41
CA GLN A 119 4.59 -10.11 -7.75
C GLN A 119 4.66 -8.58 -7.66
N ASN A 120 5.82 -8.03 -7.27
CA ASN A 120 6.02 -6.58 -7.21
C ASN A 120 5.88 -5.93 -8.59
N SER A 121 6.40 -6.56 -9.63
CA SER A 121 6.24 -6.09 -11.01
C SER A 121 4.77 -6.05 -11.42
N GLY A 122 4.00 -7.11 -11.10
CA GLY A 122 2.55 -7.14 -11.34
C GLY A 122 1.81 -6.03 -10.59
N LEU A 123 2.09 -5.86 -9.30
CA LEU A 123 1.49 -4.79 -8.49
C LEU A 123 1.86 -3.38 -9.00
N GLN A 124 3.09 -3.19 -9.47
CA GLN A 124 3.52 -1.93 -10.08
C GLN A 124 2.76 -1.65 -11.38
N GLN A 125 2.47 -2.68 -12.18
CA GLN A 125 1.68 -2.56 -13.41
C GLN A 125 0.20 -2.28 -13.12
N GLU A 126 -0.38 -2.89 -12.11
CA GLU A 126 -1.75 -2.58 -11.66
C GLU A 126 -1.82 -1.13 -11.15
N LEU A 127 -0.87 -0.73 -10.31
CA LEU A 127 -0.80 0.61 -9.78
C LEU A 127 -0.63 1.67 -10.88
N SER A 128 0.20 1.40 -11.89
CA SER A 128 0.36 2.31 -13.03
C SER A 128 -0.91 2.41 -13.88
N GLN A 129 -1.65 1.31 -14.05
CA GLN A 129 -2.97 1.32 -14.71
C GLN A 129 -3.99 2.16 -13.92
N PHE A 130 -4.13 1.93 -12.60
CA PHE A 130 -5.04 2.72 -11.77
C PHE A 130 -4.66 4.20 -11.72
N LYS A 131 -3.35 4.51 -11.66
CA LYS A 131 -2.87 5.89 -11.72
C LYS A 131 -3.09 6.52 -13.09
N GLY A 132 -2.91 5.76 -14.17
CA GLY A 132 -3.22 6.19 -15.54
C GLY A 132 -4.70 6.54 -15.68
N GLN A 133 -5.59 5.65 -15.24
CA GLN A 133 -7.03 5.90 -15.21
C GLN A 133 -7.41 7.16 -14.41
N GLN A 134 -6.77 7.40 -13.25
CA GLN A 134 -6.99 8.63 -12.49
C GLN A 134 -6.38 9.88 -13.13
N GLN A 135 -5.19 9.77 -13.74
CA GLN A 135 -4.46 10.91 -14.33
C GLN A 135 -4.98 11.33 -15.70
N GLU A 136 -5.52 10.39 -16.49
CA GLU A 136 -6.18 10.68 -17.76
C GLU A 136 -7.50 11.45 -17.59
N GLY A 137 -7.80 11.90 -16.36
CA GLY A 137 -8.94 12.75 -16.08
C GLY A 137 -10.27 12.04 -16.33
N GLN A 138 -10.27 10.70 -16.38
CA GLN A 138 -11.52 9.95 -16.42
C GLN A 138 -12.26 10.30 -15.13
N PRO A 139 -13.41 10.97 -15.22
CA PRO A 139 -14.20 11.26 -14.04
C PRO A 139 -14.46 9.92 -13.37
N ASN A 140 -14.15 9.84 -12.07
CA ASN A 140 -14.51 8.68 -11.27
C ASN A 140 -15.96 8.32 -11.61
N ARG A 141 -16.29 7.04 -11.83
CA ARG A 141 -17.65 6.58 -12.17
C ARG A 141 -18.72 7.25 -11.29
N ALA A 142 -18.40 7.49 -10.02
CA ALA A 142 -19.25 8.25 -9.11
C ALA A 142 -19.52 9.70 -9.59
N THR A 143 -18.50 10.43 -10.03
CA THR A 143 -18.59 11.78 -10.60
C THR A 143 -19.45 11.80 -11.86
N GLU A 144 -19.32 10.81 -12.76
CA GLU A 144 -20.18 10.71 -13.95
C GLU A 144 -21.65 10.57 -13.60
N LEU A 145 -21.96 9.64 -12.68
CA LEU A 145 -23.33 9.43 -12.19
C LEU A 145 -23.89 10.71 -11.55
N PHE A 146 -23.10 11.38 -10.70
CA PHE A 146 -23.55 12.64 -10.10
C PHE A 146 -23.77 13.75 -11.12
N GLN A 147 -22.94 13.84 -12.17
CA GLN A 147 -23.16 14.82 -13.25
C GLN A 147 -24.41 14.52 -14.06
N GLU A 148 -24.71 13.25 -14.31
CA GLU A 148 -25.93 12.83 -15.01
C GLU A 148 -27.18 13.15 -14.19
N GLU A 149 -27.19 12.81 -12.90
CA GLU A 149 -28.27 13.17 -11.98
C GLU A 149 -28.49 14.69 -11.93
N LEU A 150 -27.41 15.48 -11.88
CA LEU A 150 -27.50 16.93 -11.88
C LEU A 150 -28.12 17.46 -13.18
N ARG A 151 -27.81 16.83 -14.32
CA ARG A 151 -28.35 17.19 -15.64
C ARG A 151 -29.84 16.87 -15.72
N GLU A 152 -30.24 15.70 -15.23
CA GLU A 152 -31.64 15.28 -15.23
C GLU A 152 -32.49 16.14 -14.30
N LEU A 153 -32.00 16.47 -13.10
CA LEU A 153 -32.68 17.38 -12.18
C LEU A 153 -32.89 18.78 -12.79
N ARG A 154 -31.89 19.30 -13.52
CA ARG A 154 -32.04 20.58 -14.26
C ARG A 154 -33.10 20.47 -15.34
N ARG A 155 -33.12 19.38 -16.10
CA ARG A 155 -34.12 19.14 -17.14
C ARG A 155 -35.54 19.07 -16.55
N GLN A 156 -35.71 18.41 -15.41
CA GLN A 156 -36.98 18.35 -14.70
C GLN A 156 -37.41 19.73 -14.19
N LEU A 157 -36.49 20.51 -13.63
CA LEU A 157 -36.77 21.89 -13.21
C LEU A 157 -37.25 22.76 -14.38
N ASP A 158 -36.55 22.69 -15.52
CA ASP A 158 -36.93 23.42 -16.73
C ASP A 158 -38.29 22.97 -17.27
N HIS A 159 -38.59 21.67 -17.20
CA HIS A 159 -39.87 21.12 -17.63
C HIS A 159 -41.03 21.64 -16.76
N VAL A 160 -40.91 21.52 -15.44
CA VAL A 160 -41.90 22.03 -14.48
C VAL A 160 -42.03 23.55 -14.59
N GLY A 161 -40.93 24.27 -14.83
CA GLY A 161 -40.95 25.71 -15.08
C GLY A 161 -41.79 26.08 -16.30
N LYS A 162 -41.64 25.35 -17.41
CA LYS A 162 -42.46 25.55 -18.61
C LYS A 162 -43.94 25.25 -18.37
N GLU A 163 -44.25 24.16 -17.69
CA GLU A 163 -45.64 23.82 -17.35
C GLU A 163 -46.28 24.90 -16.47
N ARG A 164 -45.55 25.37 -15.44
CA ARG A 164 -46.00 26.48 -14.60
C ARG A 164 -46.30 27.74 -15.44
N ASP A 165 -45.39 28.10 -16.34
CA ASP A 165 -45.57 29.29 -17.18
C ASP A 165 -46.77 29.13 -18.14
N GLN A 166 -47.01 27.93 -18.66
CA GLN A 166 -48.21 27.62 -19.45
C GLN A 166 -49.49 27.79 -18.64
N TYR A 167 -49.56 27.20 -17.44
CA TYR A 167 -50.73 27.33 -16.56
C TYR A 167 -50.97 28.78 -16.11
N GLN A 168 -49.89 29.56 -15.92
CA GLN A 168 -49.98 30.97 -15.57
C GLN A 168 -50.67 31.77 -16.69
N VAL A 169 -50.27 31.54 -17.95
CA VAL A 169 -50.88 32.19 -19.12
C VAL A 169 -52.35 31.78 -19.26
N GLU A 170 -52.67 30.49 -19.13
CA GLU A 170 -54.05 30.00 -19.20
C GLU A 170 -54.93 30.65 -18.11
N ARG A 171 -54.42 30.74 -16.87
CA ARG A 171 -55.11 31.42 -15.78
C ARG A 171 -55.38 32.89 -16.11
N ASP A 172 -54.40 33.60 -16.65
CA ASP A 172 -54.53 35.03 -16.97
C ASP A 172 -55.56 35.26 -18.08
N ASN A 173 -55.53 34.42 -19.13
CA ASN A 173 -56.54 34.43 -20.20
C ASN A 173 -57.95 34.20 -19.65
N LEU A 174 -58.14 33.19 -18.80
CA LEU A 174 -59.45 32.91 -18.18
C LEU A 174 -59.93 34.04 -17.27
N ALA A 175 -59.01 34.72 -16.58
CA ALA A 175 -59.34 35.87 -15.75
C ALA A 175 -59.78 37.08 -16.60
N GLU A 176 -59.11 37.31 -17.73
CA GLU A 176 -59.49 38.32 -18.72
C GLU A 176 -60.88 38.04 -19.32
N ASP A 177 -61.13 36.80 -19.76
CA ASP A 177 -62.44 36.37 -20.29
C ASP A 177 -63.56 36.56 -19.26
N MET A 178 -63.32 36.16 -18.01
CA MET A 178 -64.25 36.36 -16.90
C MET A 178 -64.57 37.84 -16.68
N ASN A 179 -63.56 38.72 -16.74
CA ASN A 179 -63.75 40.16 -16.59
C ASN A 179 -64.53 40.76 -17.77
N LEU A 180 -64.22 40.34 -19.00
CA LEU A 180 -64.93 40.78 -20.20
C LEU A 180 -66.41 40.41 -20.14
N ILE A 181 -66.72 39.17 -19.74
CA ILE A 181 -68.10 38.69 -19.57
C ILE A 181 -68.82 39.54 -18.50
N LYS A 182 -68.21 39.77 -17.34
CA LYS A 182 -68.78 40.63 -16.29
C LYS A 182 -69.06 42.04 -16.78
N GLN A 183 -68.10 42.67 -17.47
CA GLN A 183 -68.29 44.01 -18.02
C GLN A 183 -69.44 44.04 -19.03
N ARG A 184 -69.50 43.07 -19.94
CA ARG A 184 -70.61 42.94 -20.88
C ARG A 184 -71.94 42.81 -20.15
N TRP A 185 -72.05 41.93 -19.15
CA TRP A 185 -73.26 41.80 -18.34
C TRP A 185 -73.68 43.11 -17.68
N VAL A 186 -72.74 43.86 -17.10
CA VAL A 186 -73.01 45.17 -16.48
C VAL A 186 -73.50 46.18 -17.52
N THR A 187 -72.87 46.22 -18.70
CA THR A 187 -73.30 47.10 -19.79
C THR A 187 -74.71 46.75 -20.27
N TRP A 188 -74.98 45.46 -20.51
CA TRP A 188 -76.30 44.96 -20.91
C TRP A 188 -77.37 45.29 -19.87
N MET A 189 -77.06 45.14 -18.58
CA MET A 189 -77.98 45.49 -17.49
C MET A 189 -78.30 46.99 -17.48
N ARG A 190 -77.28 47.85 -17.65
CA ARG A 190 -77.47 49.30 -17.74
C ARG A 190 -78.32 49.71 -18.95
N GLU A 191 -78.07 49.10 -20.11
CA GLU A 191 -78.88 49.33 -21.31
C GLU A 191 -80.34 48.89 -21.09
N TRP A 192 -80.54 47.75 -20.44
CA TRP A 192 -81.87 47.25 -20.11
C TRP A 192 -82.62 48.17 -19.13
N GLU A 193 -81.97 48.60 -18.04
CA GLU A 193 -82.54 49.58 -17.10
C GLU A 193 -82.84 50.94 -17.77
N GLY A 194 -81.94 51.41 -18.65
CA GLY A 194 -82.13 52.63 -19.42
C GLY A 194 -83.27 52.54 -20.44
N GLY A 195 -83.52 51.37 -21.01
CA GLY A 195 -84.63 51.12 -21.94
C GLY A 195 -86.00 51.04 -21.26
N VAL A 196 -86.07 50.50 -20.03
CA VAL A 196 -87.31 50.41 -19.24
C VAL A 196 -87.74 51.79 -18.70
N GLY A 197 -86.82 52.75 -18.57
CA GLY A 197 -87.11 54.11 -18.12
C GLY A 197 -87.78 55.03 -19.16
N CYS A 198 -87.78 54.68 -20.46
CA CYS A 198 -88.27 55.55 -21.54
C CYS A 198 -89.75 55.31 -21.91
N GLU A 199 -90.41 54.25 -21.43
CA GLU A 199 -91.84 54.02 -21.70
C GLU A 199 -92.78 54.83 -20.77
N GLY A 200 -92.25 55.70 -19.90
CA GLY A 200 -93.03 56.49 -18.92
C GLY A 200 -93.14 58.00 -19.15
N CYS A 201 -92.58 58.58 -20.22
CA CYS A 201 -92.45 60.04 -20.39
C CYS A 201 -93.21 60.63 -21.60
N LEU A 202 -94.38 60.11 -21.97
CA LEU A 202 -95.20 60.65 -23.07
C LEU A 202 -96.70 60.86 -22.73
N GLU A 203 -97.02 61.18 -21.48
CA GLU A 203 -98.31 61.78 -21.15
C GLU A 203 -98.12 63.00 -20.21
N SER A 204 -98.84 64.09 -20.53
CA SER A 204 -98.79 65.44 -19.92
C SER A 204 -97.66 66.31 -20.49
N GLU A 205 -97.89 67.41 -21.21
CA GLU A 205 -98.90 68.48 -21.15
C GLU A 205 -99.15 68.96 -22.61
N GLY A 206 -100.35 69.35 -23.05
CA GLY A 206 -101.33 70.19 -22.35
C GLY A 206 -101.17 71.62 -22.84
#